data_AF-A0A6B3HYR0-F1
#
_entry.id   AF-A0A6B3HYR0-F1
#
_cell.length_a   1.000
_cell.length_b   1.000
_cell.length_c   1.000
_cell.angle_alpha   90.00
_cell.angle_beta   90.00
_cell.angle_gamma   90.00
#
_symmetry.space_group_name_H-M   'P 1'
#
loop_
_entity.id
_entity.type
_entity.pdbx_description
1 polymer ?
#
loop_
_entity_poly.entity_id
_entity_poly.type
_entity_poly.pdbx_seq_one_letter_code
_entity_poly.pdbx_strand_id
1 'polypeptide(L)' 'VEYAKSLCRTCPLVEACLAGAKERREPWGVWGGELFVQGVVVARKRPRGRPRKNPVAA' A
#
# COMPACT_ATOMS: atom_id res chain seq x y z
N VAL A 1 -2.85 6.74 -1.81
CA VAL A 1 -2.07 5.59 -2.32
C VAL A 1 -1.61 5.89 -3.74
N GLU A 2 -2.52 6.16 -4.68
CA GLU A 2 -2.13 6.42 -6.07
C GLU A 2 -1.10 7.55 -6.24
N TYR A 3 -1.25 8.66 -5.49
CA TYR A 3 -0.25 9.74 -5.51
C TYR A 3 1.14 9.30 -5.01
N ALA A 4 1.21 8.45 -3.98
CA ALA A 4 2.50 7.90 -3.54
C ALA A 4 3.09 6.95 -4.59
N LYS A 5 2.25 6.12 -5.21
CA LYS A 5 2.66 5.24 -6.32
C LYS A 5 3.20 6.04 -7.50
N SER A 6 2.60 7.18 -7.85
CA SER A 6 3.10 8.02 -8.95
C SER A 6 4.47 8.61 -8.65
N LEU A 7 4.75 9.01 -7.41
CA LEU A 7 6.08 9.48 -7.00
C LEU A 7 7.14 8.36 -7.08
N CYS A 8 6.77 7.12 -6.73
CA CYS A 8 7.70 6.00 -6.86
C CYS A 8 8.09 5.71 -8.33
N ARG A 9 7.18 5.91 -9.29
CA ARG A 9 7.44 5.64 -10.73
C ARG A 9 8.51 6.55 -11.33
N THR A 10 8.78 7.70 -10.73
CA THR A 10 9.82 8.63 -11.18
C THR A 10 11.16 8.41 -10.48
N CYS A 11 11.24 7.46 -9.54
CA CYS A 11 12.45 7.20 -8.78
C CYS A 11 13.37 6.20 -9.53
N PRO A 12 14.65 6.51 -9.73
CA PRO A 12 15.59 5.59 -10.40
C PRO A 12 15.89 4.33 -9.58
N LEU A 13 15.60 4.33 -8.27
CA LEU A 13 15.84 3.21 -7.36
C LEU A 13 14.59 2.36 -7.12
N VAL A 14 13.56 2.47 -7.97
CA VAL A 14 12.25 1.82 -7.76
C VAL A 14 12.38 0.31 -7.55
N GLU A 15 13.20 -0.38 -8.34
CA GLU A 15 13.40 -1.83 -8.27
C GLU A 15 14.13 -2.25 -6.99
N ALA A 16 15.22 -1.56 -6.64
CA ALA A 16 15.98 -1.85 -5.42
C ALA A 16 15.14 -1.56 -4.17
N CYS A 17 14.34 -0.49 -4.20
CA CYS A 17 13.38 -0.15 -3.15
C CYS A 17 12.33 -1.26 -2.97
N LEU A 18 11.75 -1.76 -4.08
CA LEU A 18 10.77 -2.85 -4.06
C LEU A 18 11.39 -4.15 -3.51
N ALA A 19 12.59 -4.49 -3.98
CA ALA A 19 13.30 -5.69 -3.55
C ALA A 19 13.58 -5.66 -2.05
N GLY A 20 14.15 -4.56 -1.53
CA GLY A 20 14.42 -4.41 -0.11
C GLY A 20 13.14 -4.42 0.76
N ALA A 21 12.04 -3.85 0.25
CA ALA A 21 10.76 -3.89 0.95
C ALA A 21 10.18 -5.31 1.06
N LYS A 22 10.34 -6.12 0.00
CA LYS A 22 9.95 -7.54 0.01
C LYS A 22 10.80 -8.35 0.99
N GLU A 23 12.12 -8.14 0.98
CA GLU A 23 13.06 -8.84 1.88
C GLU A 23 12.75 -8.59 3.35
N ARG A 24 12.53 -7.32 3.73
CA ARG A 24 12.17 -6.95 5.11
C ARG A 24 10.72 -7.27 5.48
N ARG A 25 9.90 -7.71 4.52
CA ARG A 25 8.46 -7.90 4.68
C ARG A 25 7.80 -6.66 5.26
N GLU A 26 8.06 -5.52 4.61
CA GLU A 26 7.55 -4.23 5.04
C GLU A 26 6.04 -4.32 5.29
N PRO A 27 5.56 -4.07 6.51
CA PRO A 27 4.22 -4.44 6.89
C PRO A 27 3.17 -3.55 6.21
N TRP A 28 3.53 -2.31 5.87
CA TRP A 28 2.61 -1.29 5.39
C TRP A 28 3.29 -0.27 4.46
N GLY A 29 2.47 0.41 3.67
CA GLY A 29 2.89 1.60 2.92
C GLY A 29 3.12 1.34 1.44
N VAL A 30 3.56 2.37 0.71
CA VAL A 30 3.92 2.24 -0.71
C VAL A 30 5.44 2.15 -0.82
N TRP A 31 5.92 1.08 -1.46
CA TRP A 31 7.34 0.82 -1.67
C TRP A 31 7.56 0.37 -3.11
N GLY A 32 8.50 1.01 -3.81
CA GLY A 32 8.80 0.68 -5.21
C GLY A 32 7.57 0.68 -6.13
N GLY A 33 6.60 1.55 -5.88
CA GLY A 33 5.36 1.65 -6.66
C GLY A 33 4.24 0.69 -6.24
N GLU A 34 4.50 -0.21 -5.31
CA GLU A 34 3.55 -1.21 -4.84
C GLU A 34 3.00 -0.89 -3.46
N LEU A 35 1.73 -1.23 -3.21
CA LEU A 35 1.11 -1.04 -1.89
C LEU A 35 1.25 -2.33 -1.07
N PHE A 36 1.82 -2.20 0.12
CA PHE A 36 1.93 -3.27 1.12
C PHE A 36 0.82 -3.15 2.16
N VAL A 37 0.18 -4.28 2.45
CA VAL A 37 -0.83 -4.47 3.49
C VAL A 37 -0.50 -5.77 4.20
N GLN A 38 -0.16 -5.70 5.49
CA GLN A 38 0.25 -6.85 6.30
C GLN A 38 1.41 -7.65 5.65
N GLY A 39 2.38 -6.94 5.07
CA GLY A 39 3.55 -7.57 4.42
C GLY A 39 3.28 -8.13 3.02
N VAL A 40 2.05 -8.02 2.50
CA VAL A 40 1.67 -8.53 1.19
C VAL A 40 1.43 -7.38 0.22
N VAL A 41 1.92 -7.52 -1.01
CA VAL A 41 1.63 -6.59 -2.10
C VAL A 41 0.17 -6.72 -2.54
N VAL A 42 -0.55 -5.61 -2.54
CA VAL A 42 -1.94 -5.53 -3.02
C VAL A 42 -2.07 -4.44 -4.08
N ALA A 43 -2.92 -4.68 -5.08
CA ALA A 43 -3.10 -3.74 -6.20
C ALA A 43 -3.63 -2.36 -5.74
N ARG A 44 -4.54 -2.34 -4.75
CA ARG A 44 -5.18 -1.12 -4.24
C ARG A 44 -5.60 -1.26 -2.79
N LYS A 45 -5.73 -0.13 -2.09
CA LYS A 45 -6.30 -0.09 -0.74
C LYS A 45 -7.74 -0.59 -0.78
N ARG A 46 -8.09 -1.53 0.10
CA ARG A 46 -9.48 -1.97 0.25
C ARG A 46 -10.36 -0.76 0.60
N PRO A 47 -11.49 -0.53 -0.09
CA PRO A 47 -12.42 0.51 0.33
C PRO A 47 -12.88 0.25 1.76
N ARG A 48 -13.34 1.31 2.43
CA ARG A 48 -14.02 1.14 3.72
C ARG A 48 -15.12 0.09 3.56
N GLY A 49 -15.28 -0.76 4.57
CA GLY A 49 -16.38 -1.71 4.59
C GLY A 49 -17.71 -0.98 4.38
N ARG A 50 -18.68 -1.67 3.79
CA ARG A 50 -20.05 -1.15 3.69
C ARG A 50 -20.48 -0.71 5.11
N PRO A 51 -21.05 0.49 5.27
CA PRO A 51 -21.62 0.91 6.55
C PRO A 51 -22.58 -0.14 7.09
N ARG A 52 -22.55 -0.38 8.40
CA ARG A 52 -23.52 -1.25 9.07
C ARG A 52 -24.94 -0.72 8.87
N LYS A 53 -25.93 -1.63 8.83
CA LYS A 53 -27.36 -1.27 8.68
C LYS A 53 -27.87 -0.39 9.82
N ASN A 54 -27.48 -0.71 11.06
CA ASN A 54 -27.87 0.03 12.25
C ASN A 54 -26.63 0.76 12.79
N PRO A 55 -26.54 2.10 12.68
CA PRO A 55 -25.41 2.85 13.22
C PRO A 55 -25.46 2.83 14.75
N VAL A 56 -24.39 2.36 15.41
CA VAL A 56 -24.12 2.70 16.81
C VAL A 56 -23.56 4.13 16.82
N ALA A 57 -24.10 4.97 17.69
CA ALA A 57 -23.56 6.32 17.90
C ALA A 57 -22.08 6.22 18.32
N ALA A 58 -21.29 7.19 17.86
CA ALA A 58 -19.87 7.30 18.18
C ALA A 58 -19.66 7.94 19.55
#